data_AF-R6Q3F9-F1
#
_entry.id   AF-R6Q3F9-F1
#
_cell.length_a   1.000
_cell.length_b   1.000
_cell.length_c   1.000
_cell.angle_alpha   90.00
_cell.angle_beta   90.00
_cell.angle_gamma   90.00
#
_symmetry.space_group_name_H-M   'P 1'
#
loop_
_entity.id
_entity.type
_entity.pdbx_description
1 polymer ?
#
loop_
_entity_poly.entity_id
_entity_poly.type
_entity_poly.pdbx_seq_one_letter_code
_entity_poly.pdbx_strand_id
1 'polypeptide(L)' 'MLNDEICKLRERLNNSILNGEDYSITYQISVELDELIAKYYSMEIRSPKRNTRKMELVKG' A
#
# COMPACT_ATOMS: atom_id res chain seq x y z
N MET A 1 -1.52 5.73 11.23
CA MET A 1 -0.45 6.04 10.24
C MET A 1 -0.91 5.52 8.88
N LEU A 2 -0.46 6.12 7.77
CA LEU A 2 -0.83 5.65 6.42
C LEU A 2 -0.54 4.14 6.20
N ASN A 3 0.56 3.64 6.76
CA ASN A 3 0.90 2.23 6.75
C ASN A 3 -0.13 1.32 7.46
N ASP A 4 -0.74 1.81 8.54
CA ASP A 4 -1.81 1.11 9.28
C ASP A 4 -3.09 1.04 8.44
N GLU A 5 -3.43 2.13 7.75
CA GLU A 5 -4.60 2.17 6.87
C GLU A 5 -4.42 1.24 5.66
N ILE A 6 -3.22 1.18 5.08
CA ILE A 6 -2.88 0.22 4.03
C ILE A 6 -3.07 -1.22 4.52
N CYS A 7 -2.60 -1.55 5.73
CA CYS A 7 -2.80 -2.88 6.30
C CYS A 7 -4.27 -3.23 6.50
N LYS A 8 -5.07 -2.32 7.05
CA LYS A 8 -6.51 -2.54 7.26
C LYS A 8 -7.26 -2.71 5.95
N LEU A 9 -6.93 -1.89 4.94
CA LEU A 9 -7.60 -1.95 3.65
C LEU A 9 -7.20 -3.23 2.88
N ARG A 10 -5.95 -3.69 3.00
CA ARG A 10 -5.50 -4.98 2.49
C ARG A 10 -6.25 -6.15 3.12
N GLU A 11 -6.46 -6.11 4.44
CA GLU A 11 -7.24 -7.14 5.12
C GLU A 11 -8.69 -7.16 4.63
N ARG A 12 -9.32 -5.99 4.45
CA ARG A 12 -10.67 -5.88 3.85
C ARG A 12 -10.73 -6.45 2.44
N LEU A 13 -9.73 -6.16 1.60
CA LEU A 13 -9.65 -6.72 0.24
C LEU A 13 -9.56 -8.26 0.29
N ASN A 14 -8.68 -8.79 1.15
CA ASN A 14 -8.53 -10.24 1.31
C ASN A 14 -9.84 -10.89 1.78
N ASN A 15 -10.52 -10.29 2.74
CA ASN A 15 -11.81 -10.79 3.22
C ASN A 15 -12.89 -10.74 2.13
N SER A 16 -12.95 -9.67 1.33
CA SER A 16 -13.85 -9.55 0.18
C SER A 16 -13.66 -10.71 -0.80
N ILE A 17 -12.40 -11.03 -1.12
CA ILE A 17 -12.05 -12.15 -2.02
C ILE A 17 -12.39 -13.51 -1.39
N LEU A 18 -12.02 -13.71 -0.11
CA LEU A 18 -12.24 -14.99 0.59
C LEU A 18 -13.73 -15.30 0.80
N ASN A 19 -14.54 -14.27 1.04
CA ASN A 19 -15.98 -14.40 1.24
C ASN A 19 -16.75 -14.47 -0.09
N GLY A 20 -16.09 -14.28 -1.23
CA GLY A 20 -16.74 -14.24 -2.54
C GLY A 20 -17.71 -13.07 -2.68
N GLU A 21 -17.38 -11.91 -2.11
CA GLU A 21 -18.18 -10.69 -2.28
C GLU A 21 -18.23 -10.27 -3.76
N ASP A 22 -19.17 -9.39 -4.09
CA ASP A 22 -19.34 -8.91 -5.45
C ASP A 22 -18.03 -8.33 -6.02
N TYR A 23 -17.78 -8.61 -7.30
CA TYR A 23 -16.57 -8.14 -7.96
C TYR A 23 -16.42 -6.62 -7.88
N SER A 24 -17.53 -5.87 -7.95
CA SER A 24 -17.52 -4.41 -7.86
C SER A 24 -17.00 -3.93 -6.51
N ILE A 25 -17.34 -4.63 -5.44
CA ILE A 25 -16.86 -4.34 -4.07
C ILE A 25 -15.37 -4.63 -3.98
N THR A 26 -14.95 -5.83 -4.40
CA THR A 26 -13.54 -6.23 -4.43
C THR A 26 -12.69 -5.25 -5.26
N TYR A 27 -13.20 -4.85 -6.43
CA TYR A 27 -12.54 -3.92 -7.33
C TYR A 27 -12.40 -2.54 -6.71
N GLN A 28 -13.46 -2.00 -6.10
CA GLN A 28 -13.41 -0.71 -5.44
C GLN A 28 -12.37 -0.68 -4.31
N ILE A 29 -12.36 -1.72 -3.45
CA ILE A 29 -11.38 -1.81 -2.36
C ILE A 29 -9.95 -1.89 -2.90
N SER A 30 -9.74 -2.60 -4.02
CA SER A 30 -8.43 -2.68 -4.67
C SER A 30 -7.95 -1.31 -5.18
N VAL A 31 -8.83 -0.53 -5.81
CA VAL A 31 -8.50 0.82 -6.31
C VAL A 31 -8.14 1.73 -5.13
N GLU A 32 -8.93 1.73 -4.07
CA GLU A 32 -8.65 2.52 -2.86
C GLU A 32 -7.32 2.13 -2.21
N LEU A 33 -6.95 0.85 -2.24
CA LEU A 33 -5.67 0.35 -1.72
C LEU A 33 -4.49 0.87 -2.54
N ASP A 34 -4.58 0.79 -3.87
CA ASP A 34 -3.55 1.30 -4.78
C ASP A 34 -3.33 2.80 -4.59
N GLU A 35 -4.40 3.59 -4.44
CA GLU A 35 -4.30 5.03 -4.17
C GLU A 35 -3.61 5.35 -2.84
N LEU A 36 -3.90 4.59 -1.78
CA LEU A 36 -3.23 4.75 -0.48
C LEU A 36 -1.75 4.41 -0.55
N ILE A 37 -1.39 3.34 -1.27
CA ILE A 37 0.01 2.95 -1.50
C ILE A 37 0.74 4.04 -2.31
N ALA A 38 0.12 4.55 -3.37
CA ALA A 38 0.66 5.64 -4.16
C ALA A 38 0.88 6.90 -3.32
N LYS A 39 -0.07 7.24 -2.44
CA LYS A 39 0.07 8.36 -1.48
C LYS A 39 1.22 8.13 -0.51
N TYR A 40 1.35 6.93 0.05
CA TYR A 40 2.42 6.56 0.97
C TYR A 40 3.80 6.77 0.33
N TYR A 41 4.05 6.19 -0.84
CA TYR A 41 5.32 6.36 -1.55
C TYR A 41 5.54 7.81 -2.00
N SER A 42 4.49 8.52 -2.43
CA SER A 42 4.60 9.94 -2.79
C SER A 42 5.03 10.80 -1.61
N MET A 43 4.52 10.51 -0.41
CA MET A 43 4.92 11.20 0.83
C MET A 43 6.33 10.83 1.28
N GLU A 44 6.74 9.57 1.12
CA GLU A 44 8.11 9.13 1.39
C GLU A 44 9.12 9.81 0.44
N ILE A 45 8.81 9.90 -0.85
CA ILE A 45 9.67 10.53 -1.86
C ILE A 45 9.79 12.04 -1.66
N ARG A 46 8.70 12.71 -1.23
CA ARG A 46 8.69 14.16 -0.98
C ARG A 46 9.32 14.57 0.35
N SER A 47 9.61 13.62 1.23
CA SER A 47 10.33 13.89 2.48
C SER A 47 11.84 13.82 2.22
N PRO A 48 12.62 14.92 2.36
CA PRO A 48 14.07 14.94 2.08
C PRO A 48 14.92 14.14 3.09
N LYS A 49 14.35 13.17 3.82
CA LYS A 49 15.04 12.35 4.80
C LYS A 49 14.82 10.86 4.54
N ARG A 50 15.72 10.26 3.75
CA ARG A 50 16.54 9.07 4.13
C ARG A 50 17.33 8.52 2.94
N ASN A 51 18.52 9.09 2.75
CA ASN A 51 19.60 8.47 2.01
C ASN A 51 20.28 7.38 2.87
N THR A 52 19.59 6.27 3.19
CA THR A 52 20.19 5.23 4.07
C THR A 52 19.87 3.77 3.74
N ARG A 53 19.31 3.44 2.57
CA ARG A 53 19.23 2.03 2.11
C ARG A 53 19.65 1.77 0.67
N LYS A 54 19.97 2.80 -0.11
CA LYS A 54 20.51 2.62 -1.48
C LYS A 54 22.01 2.33 -1.54
N MET A 55 22.76 2.35 -0.43
CA MET A 55 24.20 2.02 -0.42
C MET A 55 24.52 0.55 -0.08
N GLU A 56 23.58 -0.24 0.46
CA GLU A 56 23.85 -1.64 0.83
C GLU A 56 23.64 -2.65 -0.31
N LEU A 57 22.94 -2.28 -1.39
CA LEU A 57 22.75 -3.11 -2.59
C LEU A 57 23.80 -2.88 -3.69
N VAL A 58 24.77 -1.98 -3.46
CA VAL A 58 25.90 -1.69 -4.37
C VAL A 58 27.21 -2.30 -3.86
N LYS A 59 27.20 -2.98 -2.71
CA LYS A 59 28.39 -3.63 -2.11
C LYS A 59 28.18 -5.12 -1.81
N GLY A 60 27.51 -5.85 -2.70
CA GLY A 60 27.42 -7.30 -2.68
C GLY A 60 27.81 -7.86 -4.03
#